data_AF-A0A950JQY2-F1
#
_entry.id   AF-A0A950JQY2-F1
#
_cell.length_a   1.000
_cell.length_b   1.000
_cell.length_c   1.000
_cell.angle_alpha   90.00
_cell.angle_beta   90.00
_cell.angle_gamma   90.00
#
_symmetry.space_group_name_H-M   'P 1'
#
loop_
_entity.id
_entity.type
_entity.pdbx_description
1 polymer ?
#
loop_
_entity_poly.entity_id
_entity_poly.type
_entity_poly.pdbx_seq_one_letter_code
_entity_poly.pdbx_strand_id
1 'polypeptide(L)'
;MWLASLVLVAAAGATPPPMSNHTEISNPWFRALPARLPAGGYLELHNTGRWLSTLTGADSPHCGMLMLHKSEQKSGMDTMSDMASLDIPAGETVKFAPGGYHLMCTDPGPTMKPGNTVPVRLHFSDGSARIVAFSVKNARGQ
;
A
#
# COMPACT_ATOMS: atom_id res chain seq x y z
N MET A 1 -37.17 50.87 -17.61
CA MET A 1 -36.08 49.87 -17.70
C MET A 1 -35.78 49.35 -16.31
N TRP A 2 -35.91 48.04 -16.06
CA TRP A 2 -35.42 47.39 -14.83
C TRP A 2 -34.23 46.51 -15.22
N LEU A 3 -33.06 46.79 -14.68
CA LEU A 3 -31.84 46.00 -14.91
C LEU A 3 -31.83 44.83 -13.92
N ALA A 4 -32.00 43.60 -14.43
CA ALA A 4 -31.80 42.39 -13.64
C ALA A 4 -30.29 42.15 -13.45
N SER A 5 -29.83 42.17 -12.20
CA SER A 5 -28.45 41.82 -11.85
C SER A 5 -28.33 40.30 -11.74
N LEU A 6 -27.51 39.71 -12.60
CA LEU A 6 -27.17 38.29 -12.56
C LEU A 6 -26.06 38.08 -11.52
N VAL A 7 -26.39 37.46 -10.38
CA VAL A 7 -25.40 37.03 -9.40
C VAL A 7 -24.79 35.73 -9.88
N LEU A 8 -23.53 35.77 -10.32
CA LEU A 8 -22.75 34.58 -10.65
C LEU A 8 -22.28 33.93 -9.34
N VAL A 9 -22.97 32.88 -8.88
CA VAL A 9 -22.49 32.07 -7.76
C VAL A 9 -21.35 31.18 -8.28
N ALA A 10 -20.12 31.54 -7.93
CA ALA A 10 -18.97 30.67 -8.15
C ALA A 10 -19.07 29.45 -7.23
N ALA A 11 -19.46 28.31 -7.78
CA ALA A 11 -19.37 27.04 -7.08
C ALA A 11 -17.88 26.71 -6.88
N ALA A 12 -17.36 26.92 -5.68
CA ALA A 12 -16.07 26.37 -5.29
C ALA A 12 -16.18 24.84 -5.29
N GLY A 13 -15.72 24.20 -6.35
CA GLY A 13 -15.63 22.74 -6.42
C GLY A 13 -14.68 22.27 -5.33
N ALA A 14 -15.21 21.62 -4.29
CA ALA A 14 -14.39 20.98 -3.29
C ALA A 14 -13.65 19.82 -3.95
N THR A 15 -12.33 19.94 -4.08
CA THR A 15 -11.49 18.81 -4.49
C THR A 15 -11.70 17.69 -3.47
N PRO A 16 -12.09 16.47 -3.88
CA PRO A 16 -12.22 15.37 -2.94
C PRO A 16 -10.87 15.13 -2.23
N PRO A 17 -10.87 14.75 -0.94
CA PRO A 17 -9.62 14.45 -0.25
C PRO A 17 -8.90 13.29 -0.95
N PRO A 18 -7.56 13.23 -0.88
CA PRO A 18 -6.80 12.18 -1.55
C PRO A 18 -7.12 10.80 -0.97
N MET A 19 -7.07 9.77 -1.81
CA MET A 19 -7.33 8.37 -1.44
C MET A 19 -6.43 7.89 -0.30
N SER A 20 -5.19 8.38 -0.24
CA SER A 20 -4.26 8.11 0.85
C SER A 20 -4.78 8.53 2.23
N ASN A 21 -5.64 9.55 2.30
CA ASN A 21 -6.24 10.03 3.55
C ASN A 21 -7.45 9.20 3.98
N HIS A 22 -8.10 8.53 3.03
CA HIS A 22 -9.23 7.62 3.25
C HIS A 22 -8.81 6.16 3.37
N THR A 23 -7.52 5.87 3.27
CA THR A 23 -6.99 4.51 3.48
C THR A 23 -6.29 4.47 4.82
N GLU A 24 -6.92 3.84 5.81
CA GLU A 24 -6.30 3.50 7.07
C GLU A 24 -5.33 2.35 6.88
N ILE A 25 -4.17 2.45 7.53
CA ILE A 25 -3.06 1.52 7.38
C ILE A 25 -2.70 1.01 8.76
N SER A 26 -2.76 -0.31 8.94
CA SER A 26 -2.48 -0.92 10.23
C SER A 26 -1.54 -2.11 10.11
N ASN A 27 -0.89 -2.44 11.23
CA ASN A 27 0.01 -3.58 11.38
C ASN A 27 1.11 -3.70 10.30
N PRO A 28 1.83 -2.62 9.92
CA PRO A 28 2.88 -2.69 8.91
C PRO A 28 4.13 -3.40 9.42
N TRP A 29 4.57 -4.44 8.73
CA TRP A 29 5.81 -5.14 9.05
C TRP A 29 6.45 -5.86 7.86
N PHE A 30 7.76 -6.02 7.90
CA PHE A 30 8.52 -6.89 7.00
C PHE A 30 8.93 -8.17 7.71
N ARG A 31 8.81 -9.30 7.01
CA ARG A 31 9.47 -10.55 7.36
C ARG A 31 10.87 -10.57 6.74
N ALA A 32 11.89 -10.43 7.58
CA ALA A 32 13.26 -10.62 7.18
C ALA A 32 13.59 -12.11 7.05
N LEU A 33 14.30 -12.47 5.97
CA LEU A 33 14.86 -13.80 5.75
C LEU A 33 16.39 -13.75 5.83
N PRO A 34 17.07 -14.87 6.13
CA PRO A 34 18.53 -14.94 6.09
C PRO A 34 19.09 -14.68 4.69
N ALA A 35 20.36 -14.25 4.63
CA ALA A 35 21.07 -13.91 3.40
C ALA A 35 20.36 -12.80 2.59
N ARG A 36 20.78 -12.57 1.34
CA ARG A 36 20.20 -11.55 0.44
C ARG A 36 18.90 -12.04 -0.21
N LEU A 37 18.10 -12.83 0.50
CA LEU A 37 16.80 -13.30 0.00
C LEU A 37 15.78 -12.15 0.02
N PRO A 38 14.79 -12.15 -0.89
CA PRO A 38 13.72 -11.16 -0.87
C PRO A 38 12.96 -11.16 0.46
N ALA A 39 12.57 -9.96 0.92
CA ALA A 39 11.76 -9.79 2.12
C ALA A 39 10.29 -9.55 1.75
N GLY A 40 9.37 -10.09 2.56
CA GLY A 40 7.93 -9.91 2.38
C GLY A 40 7.37 -8.85 3.32
N GLY A 41 6.71 -7.83 2.80
CA GLY A 41 6.02 -6.78 3.54
C GLY A 41 4.53 -7.05 3.65
N TYR A 42 4.00 -6.79 4.83
CA TYR A 42 2.64 -7.12 5.26
C TYR A 42 2.04 -5.94 6.01
N LEU A 43 0.73 -5.75 5.85
CA LEU A 43 -0.05 -4.64 6.37
C LEU A 43 -1.55 -4.93 6.14
N GLU A 44 -2.42 -4.15 6.76
CA GLU A 44 -3.83 -4.09 6.39
C GLU A 44 -4.15 -2.70 5.86
N LEU A 45 -4.94 -2.65 4.79
CA LEU A 45 -5.44 -1.42 4.18
C LEU A 45 -6.96 -1.42 4.30
N HIS A 46 -7.50 -0.49 5.08
CA HIS A 46 -8.93 -0.31 5.24
C HIS A 46 -9.37 0.99 4.56
N ASN A 47 -10.26 0.91 3.58
CA ASN A 47 -10.77 2.10 2.90
C ASN A 47 -12.00 2.65 3.63
N THR A 48 -11.82 3.73 4.39
CA THR A 48 -12.88 4.46 5.09
C THR A 48 -13.62 5.46 4.19
N GLY A 49 -13.21 5.57 2.93
CA GLY A 49 -13.85 6.40 1.92
C GLY A 49 -15.15 5.82 1.38
N ARG A 50 -15.84 6.62 0.55
CA ARG A 50 -17.08 6.23 -0.13
C ARG A 50 -16.87 5.68 -1.54
N TRP A 51 -15.62 5.68 -2.00
CA TRP A 51 -15.22 5.32 -3.36
C TRP A 51 -14.11 4.29 -3.32
N LEU A 52 -13.91 3.60 -4.44
CA LEU A 52 -12.80 2.69 -4.62
C LEU A 52 -11.45 3.41 -4.40
N SER A 53 -10.57 2.79 -3.62
CA SER A 53 -9.17 3.19 -3.50
C SER A 53 -8.30 2.15 -4.20
N THR A 54 -7.34 2.56 -5.03
CA THR A 54 -6.47 1.62 -5.74
C THR A 54 -5.02 1.91 -5.37
N LEU A 55 -4.35 0.92 -4.79
CA LEU A 55 -2.92 0.93 -4.55
C LEU A 55 -2.21 0.53 -5.85
N THR A 56 -1.30 1.37 -6.35
CA THR A 56 -0.61 1.17 -7.63
C THR A 56 0.86 0.80 -7.47
N GLY A 57 1.39 0.86 -6.25
CA GLY A 57 2.74 0.42 -5.98
C GLY A 57 3.26 0.87 -4.63
N ALA A 58 4.53 0.58 -4.40
CA ALA A 58 5.27 1.03 -3.22
C ALA A 58 6.74 1.26 -3.56
N ASP A 59 7.44 2.07 -2.76
CA ASP A 59 8.90 2.15 -2.81
C ASP A 59 9.51 2.34 -1.43
N SER A 60 10.78 1.99 -1.31
CA SER A 60 11.58 2.21 -0.12
C SER A 60 13.05 2.36 -0.52
N PRO A 61 13.82 3.28 0.08
CA PRO A 61 15.26 3.37 -0.15
C PRO A 61 16.05 2.15 0.39
N HIS A 62 15.37 1.22 1.06
CA HIS A 62 15.97 0.01 1.63
C HIS A 62 15.63 -1.27 0.86
N CYS A 63 15.08 -1.13 -0.35
CA CYS A 63 14.81 -2.20 -1.30
C CYS A 63 15.39 -1.81 -2.66
N GLY A 64 15.86 -2.78 -3.42
CA GLY A 64 16.16 -2.58 -4.85
C GLY A 64 14.88 -2.22 -5.61
N MET A 65 13.86 -3.07 -5.48
CA MET A 65 12.48 -2.82 -5.91
C MET A 65 11.52 -3.25 -4.80
N LEU A 66 10.36 -2.58 -4.72
CA LEU A 66 9.27 -2.95 -3.82
C LEU A 66 8.00 -3.15 -4.63
N MET A 67 7.60 -4.40 -4.83
CA MET A 67 6.58 -4.78 -5.82
C MET A 67 5.34 -5.35 -5.14
N LEU A 68 4.15 -5.15 -5.72
CA LEU A 68 2.92 -5.79 -5.26
C LEU A 68 2.87 -7.22 -5.79
N HIS A 69 2.70 -8.21 -4.91
CA HIS A 69 2.64 -9.61 -5.29
C HIS A 69 1.43 -10.30 -4.67
N LYS A 70 0.97 -11.36 -5.33
CA LYS A 70 -0.01 -12.31 -4.78
C LYS A 70 0.59 -13.71 -4.79
N SER A 71 0.55 -14.37 -3.64
CA SER A 71 0.80 -15.81 -3.54
C SER A 71 -0.50 -16.58 -3.73
N GLU A 72 -0.49 -17.63 -4.54
CA GLU A 72 -1.63 -18.52 -4.77
C GLU A 72 -1.18 -19.96 -5.01
N GLN A 73 -1.98 -20.92 -4.55
CA GLN A 73 -1.85 -22.34 -4.91
C GLN A 73 -2.57 -22.58 -6.24
N LYS A 74 -1.83 -22.96 -7.27
CA LYS A 74 -2.39 -23.35 -8.56
C LYS A 74 -1.97 -24.77 -8.89
N SER A 75 -2.95 -25.68 -8.95
CA SER A 75 -2.74 -27.10 -9.26
C SER A 75 -1.72 -27.80 -8.33
N GLY A 76 -1.74 -27.46 -7.04
CA GLY A 76 -0.83 -28.03 -6.04
C GLY A 76 0.57 -27.41 -6.04
N MET A 77 0.82 -26.37 -6.85
CA MET A 77 2.06 -25.60 -6.84
C MET A 77 1.81 -24.19 -6.29
N ASP A 78 2.67 -23.76 -5.36
CA ASP A 78 2.70 -22.37 -4.91
C ASP A 78 3.27 -21.49 -6.02
N THR A 79 2.52 -20.46 -6.39
CA THR A 79 2.91 -19.45 -7.37
C THR A 79 2.90 -18.09 -6.71
N MET A 80 3.81 -17.21 -7.15
CA MET A 80 3.80 -15.80 -6.80
C MET A 80 3.75 -14.99 -8.09
N SER A 81 2.88 -13.99 -8.14
CA SER A 81 2.71 -13.17 -9.33
C SER A 81 2.69 -11.69 -8.96
N ASP A 82 3.50 -10.94 -9.68
CA ASP A 82 3.57 -9.49 -9.62
C ASP A 82 2.24 -8.88 -10.08
N MET A 83 1.86 -7.76 -9.48
CA MET A 83 0.62 -7.04 -9.75
C MET A 83 0.93 -5.56 -10.03
N ALA A 84 0.26 -5.00 -11.03
CA ALA A 84 0.37 -3.57 -11.33
C ALA A 84 -0.42 -2.70 -10.33
N SER A 85 -1.50 -3.24 -9.76
CA SER A 85 -2.34 -2.54 -8.81
C SER A 85 -3.18 -3.49 -7.97
N LEU A 86 -3.73 -2.97 -6.88
CA LEU A 86 -4.65 -3.67 -6.00
C LEU A 86 -5.79 -2.73 -5.57
N ASP A 87 -7.01 -3.16 -5.84
CA ASP A 87 -8.23 -2.45 -5.49
C ASP A 87 -8.63 -2.71 -4.04
N ILE A 88 -9.05 -1.65 -3.35
CA ILE A 88 -9.51 -1.61 -1.97
C ILE A 88 -10.92 -0.98 -2.01
N PRO A 89 -11.99 -1.78 -2.16
CA PRO A 89 -13.35 -1.26 -2.25
C PRO A 89 -13.74 -0.42 -1.03
N ALA A 90 -14.70 0.48 -1.20
CA ALA A 90 -15.19 1.33 -0.13
C ALA A 90 -15.72 0.50 1.05
N GLY A 91 -15.29 0.81 2.27
CA GLY A 91 -15.66 0.09 3.48
C GLY A 91 -14.97 -1.27 3.68
N GLU A 92 -14.16 -1.72 2.72
CA GLU A 92 -13.50 -3.02 2.78
C GLU A 92 -12.08 -2.92 3.36
N THR A 93 -11.59 -4.07 3.83
CA THR A 93 -10.22 -4.24 4.30
C THR A 93 -9.50 -5.28 3.46
N VAL A 94 -8.39 -4.88 2.86
CA VAL A 94 -7.49 -5.78 2.14
C VAL A 94 -6.29 -6.11 3.01
N LYS A 95 -6.04 -7.40 3.23
CA LYS A 95 -4.96 -7.90 4.08
C LYS A 95 -3.79 -8.39 3.24
N PHE A 96 -2.60 -7.91 3.58
CA PHE A 96 -1.34 -8.44 3.09
C PHE A 96 -0.79 -9.38 4.17
N ALA A 97 -0.72 -10.67 3.84
CA ALA A 97 -0.34 -11.73 4.77
C ALA A 97 0.45 -12.84 4.07
N PRO A 98 1.24 -13.64 4.80
CA PRO A 98 1.91 -14.80 4.23
C PRO A 98 0.91 -15.73 3.51
N GLY A 99 1.23 -16.11 2.27
CA GLY A 99 0.35 -16.95 1.44
C GLY A 99 -0.76 -16.19 0.70
N GLY A 100 -0.81 -14.86 0.80
CA GLY A 100 -1.72 -14.01 0.03
C GLY A 100 -1.00 -12.81 -0.58
N TYR A 101 -1.61 -11.63 -0.50
CA TYR A 101 -0.97 -10.39 -0.94
C TYR A 101 0.26 -10.05 -0.09
N HIS A 102 1.31 -9.53 -0.71
CA HIS A 102 2.50 -9.05 0.00
C HIS A 102 3.26 -8.02 -0.84
N LEU A 103 4.05 -7.19 -0.17
CA LEU A 103 5.06 -6.34 -0.82
C LEU A 103 6.35 -7.14 -0.93
N MET A 104 6.87 -7.38 -2.14
CA MET A 104 8.14 -8.06 -2.34
C MET A 104 9.27 -7.03 -2.42
N CYS A 105 10.13 -7.01 -1.42
CA CYS A 105 11.35 -6.22 -1.40
C CYS A 105 12.49 -7.04 -2.01
N THR A 106 12.93 -6.69 -3.22
CA THR A 106 14.16 -7.26 -3.81
C THR A 106 15.38 -6.59 -3.18
N ASP A 107 16.50 -7.31 -3.14
CA ASP A 107 17.78 -6.84 -2.61
C ASP A 107 17.67 -6.04 -1.29
N PRO A 108 17.15 -6.64 -0.20
CA PRO A 108 16.91 -5.90 1.03
C PRO A 108 18.20 -5.29 1.60
N GLY A 109 18.13 -4.01 1.96
CA GLY A 109 19.25 -3.25 2.48
C GLY A 109 19.63 -3.62 3.93
N PRO A 110 20.71 -3.02 4.48
CA PRO A 110 21.24 -3.35 5.80
C PRO A 110 20.27 -3.15 6.97
N THR A 111 19.23 -2.32 6.79
CA THR A 111 18.19 -2.04 7.79
C THR A 111 17.11 -3.11 7.84
N MET A 112 17.02 -4.03 6.86
CA MET A 112 16.09 -5.16 6.86
C MET A 112 16.54 -6.25 7.84
N LYS A 113 16.59 -5.92 9.13
CA LYS A 113 16.97 -6.82 10.23
C LYS A 113 15.94 -6.71 11.36
N PRO A 114 15.58 -7.82 12.03
CA PRO A 114 14.62 -7.79 13.13
C PRO A 114 14.92 -6.71 14.18
N GLY A 115 13.88 -6.00 14.63
CA GLY A 115 13.98 -4.88 15.58
C GLY A 115 14.17 -3.51 14.94
N ASN A 116 14.54 -3.45 13.65
CA ASN A 116 14.62 -2.18 12.92
C ASN A 116 13.25 -1.73 12.40
N THR A 117 13.23 -0.51 11.86
CA THR A 117 12.09 0.06 11.15
C THR A 117 12.53 0.52 9.76
N VAL A 118 11.71 0.25 8.75
CA VAL A 118 11.94 0.61 7.34
C VAL A 118 10.79 1.51 6.86
N PRO A 119 11.06 2.74 6.37
CA PRO A 119 10.03 3.57 5.74
C PRO A 119 9.62 2.99 4.38
N VAL A 120 8.32 2.91 4.14
CA VAL A 120 7.71 2.50 2.87
C VAL A 120 6.76 3.60 2.42
N ARG A 121 6.88 4.04 1.18
CA ARG A 121 5.92 4.93 0.54
C ARG A 121 4.96 4.10 -0.30
N LEU A 122 3.67 4.19 0.01
CA LEU A 122 2.58 3.56 -0.75
C LEU A 122 1.99 4.57 -1.74
N HIS A 123 1.77 4.17 -2.99
CA HIS A 123 1.23 5.02 -4.06
C HIS A 123 -0.19 4.61 -4.43
N PHE A 124 -1.04 5.60 -4.62
CA PHE A 124 -2.44 5.41 -5.00
C PHE A 124 -2.72 5.97 -6.40
N SER A 125 -3.81 5.53 -7.02
CA SER A 125 -4.14 5.84 -8.41
C SER A 125 -4.49 7.32 -8.69
N ASP A 126 -4.81 8.13 -7.66
CA ASP A 126 -5.00 9.58 -7.76
C ASP A 126 -3.67 10.36 -7.68
N GLY A 127 -2.54 9.66 -7.64
CA GLY A 127 -1.22 10.25 -7.46
C GLY A 127 -0.90 10.64 -6.02
N SER A 128 -1.80 10.37 -5.07
CA SER A 128 -1.50 10.52 -3.65
C SER A 128 -0.58 9.40 -3.15
N ALA A 129 0.16 9.69 -2.08
CA ALA A 129 1.07 8.72 -1.48
C ALA A 129 1.13 8.88 0.04
N ARG A 130 1.45 7.79 0.74
CA ARG A 130 1.60 7.79 2.20
C ARG A 130 2.85 7.03 2.62
N ILE A 131 3.67 7.68 3.45
CA ILE A 131 4.84 7.04 4.07
C ILE A 131 4.40 6.36 5.36
N VAL A 132 4.79 5.10 5.51
CA VAL A 132 4.44 4.23 6.62
C VAL A 132 5.71 3.56 7.14
N ALA A 133 5.87 3.52 8.45
CA ALA A 133 6.96 2.84 9.13
C ALA A 133 6.65 1.35 9.28
N PHE A 134 7.42 0.48 8.61
CA PHE A 134 7.29 -0.97 8.72
C PHE A 134 8.29 -1.49 9.76
N SER A 135 7.79 -2.14 10.81
CA SER A 135 8.65 -2.87 11.75
C SER A 135 9.25 -4.10 11.05
N VAL A 136 10.52 -4.40 11.29
CA VAL A 136 11.14 -5.61 10.73
C VAL A 136 11.12 -6.71 11.78
N LYS A 137 10.61 -7.88 11.39
CA LYS A 137 10.46 -9.06 12.25
C LYS A 137 11.18 -10.26 11.65
N ASN A 138 11.44 -11.26 12.47
CA ASN A 138 12.08 -12.49 12.01
C ASN A 138 11.11 -13.36 11.16
N ALA A 139 11.59 -14.52 10.70
CA ALA A 139 10.81 -15.44 9.86
C ALA A 139 9.49 -15.92 10.48
N ARG A 140 9.36 -15.87 11.82
CA ARG A 140 8.16 -16.24 12.58
C ARG A 140 7.24 -15.04 12.88
N GLY A 141 7.60 -13.84 12.43
CA GLY A 141 6.84 -12.61 12.72
C GLY A 141 6.99 -12.11 14.15
N GLN A 142 8.09 -12.46 14.83
CA GLN A 142 8.47 -11.98 16.16
C GLN A 142 9.45 -10.80 16.05
#